data_AF-A0A2U2X0F8-F1
#
_entry.id   AF-A0A2U2X0F8-F1
#
_cell.length_a   1.000
_cell.length_b   1.000
_cell.length_c   1.000
_cell.angle_alpha   90.00
_cell.angle_beta   90.00
_cell.angle_gamma   90.00
#
_symmetry.space_group_name_H-M   'P 1'
#
loop_
_entity.id
_entity.type
_entity.pdbx_description
1 polymer ?
#
loop_
_entity_poly.entity_id
_entity_poly.type
_entity_poly.pdbx_seq_one_letter_code
_entity_poly.pdbx_strand_id
1 'polypeptide(L)'
;MKTILSKTMKKVSLTLAIAMMSVSAFGQTVYGVISNSPNHTTLTAAIDAAGLDATLDDPMGEFTVFAPDNNAFADLLAELGITAPDLLADAGLADILTYHVLGSEVMAAGITNGDIVTPINSNNTLKLTVNASSEVFVNQAQVNAADLAASNGVVHSIDQALLVNETVADLAIDNGFNILVAAVVEARLLPALTDPFAEYTVFAPTDAAFTTYITNSGITAPDLLASAGLADILLYHVLGMEVNSADLTDGMVATLNGANILVDLSNGVMINDAMVTTADVASDNGVVHVIDKVLVPGTASIETNKFEEITVFPNPTTSVIQVENMENADYRITNSAGKIVKEGKLTSNNIQVNALENGMYFLYLIEGENVFTSQFIKK
;
A
#
# COMPACT_ATOMS: atom_id res chain seq x y z
N MET A 1 -2.15 -8.92 -92.48
CA MET A 1 -1.70 -7.60 -92.99
C MET A 1 -2.48 -6.52 -92.25
N LYS A 2 -1.78 -5.73 -91.42
CA LYS A 2 -2.20 -4.46 -90.75
C LYS A 2 -3.38 -4.50 -89.76
N THR A 3 -3.56 -3.63 -88.76
CA THR A 3 -2.76 -2.78 -87.84
C THR A 3 -3.81 -2.16 -86.89
N ILE A 4 -3.57 -2.23 -85.57
CA ILE A 4 -3.86 -1.29 -84.45
C ILE A 4 -4.85 -0.11 -84.72
N LEU A 5 -5.84 0.13 -83.84
CA LEU A 5 -5.95 1.34 -82.98
C LEU A 5 -7.19 1.36 -82.05
N SER A 6 -6.99 2.02 -80.91
CA SER A 6 -7.80 2.09 -79.69
C SER A 6 -9.03 3.00 -79.77
N LYS A 7 -9.99 2.77 -78.84
CA LYS A 7 -10.76 3.86 -78.22
C LYS A 7 -11.33 3.44 -76.86
N THR A 8 -11.12 4.31 -75.88
CA THR A 8 -11.37 4.17 -74.44
C THR A 8 -12.77 4.67 -74.03
N MET A 9 -13.27 4.08 -72.93
CA MET A 9 -14.17 4.60 -71.89
C MET A 9 -15.65 4.96 -72.19
N LYS A 10 -16.57 4.25 -71.53
CA LYS A 10 -17.25 4.70 -70.29
C LYS A 10 -18.16 3.56 -69.77
N LYS A 11 -17.79 2.92 -68.67
CA LYS A 11 -18.71 2.06 -67.89
C LYS A 11 -19.52 2.97 -66.96
N VAL A 12 -20.83 3.05 -67.20
CA VAL A 12 -21.78 3.62 -66.24
C VAL A 12 -22.03 2.54 -65.19
N SER A 13 -21.58 2.79 -63.95
CA SER A 13 -21.82 1.91 -62.81
C SER A 13 -23.20 2.22 -62.24
N LEU A 14 -24.09 1.22 -62.26
CA LEU A 14 -25.42 1.29 -61.68
C LEU A 14 -25.30 0.85 -60.20
N THR A 15 -25.26 1.82 -59.28
CA THR A 15 -25.17 1.54 -57.85
C THR A 15 -26.52 1.08 -57.33
N LEU A 16 -26.56 -0.18 -56.88
CA LEU A 16 -27.68 -0.79 -56.18
C LEU A 16 -27.76 -0.19 -54.77
N ALA A 17 -28.78 0.64 -54.51
CA ALA A 17 -29.07 1.13 -53.17
C ALA A 17 -29.74 0.01 -52.36
N ILE A 18 -28.93 -0.77 -51.64
CA ILE A 18 -29.42 -1.56 -50.51
C ILE A 18 -29.63 -0.56 -49.38
N ALA A 19 -30.88 -0.19 -49.11
CA ALA A 19 -31.23 0.45 -47.87
C ALA A 19 -30.97 -0.55 -46.74
N MET A 20 -29.80 -0.47 -46.11
CA MET A 20 -29.60 -1.05 -44.80
C MET A 20 -30.56 -0.31 -43.86
N MET A 21 -31.65 -0.98 -43.50
CA MET A 21 -32.33 -0.68 -42.24
C MET A 21 -31.25 -0.79 -41.16
N SER A 22 -30.85 0.36 -40.62
CA SER A 22 -30.11 0.42 -39.37
C SER A 22 -30.98 -0.23 -38.31
N VAL A 23 -30.71 -1.50 -38.02
CA VAL A 23 -31.08 -2.07 -36.73
C VAL A 23 -30.29 -1.25 -35.72
N SER A 24 -30.98 -0.38 -35.00
CA SER A 24 -30.44 0.21 -33.78
C SER A 24 -29.95 -0.96 -32.93
N ALA A 25 -28.65 -1.08 -32.72
CA ALA A 25 -28.14 -2.01 -31.72
C ALA A 25 -28.76 -1.56 -30.39
N PHE A 26 -29.66 -2.36 -29.84
CA PHE A 26 -30.04 -2.19 -28.44
C PHE A 26 -28.74 -2.28 -27.65
N GLY A 27 -28.36 -1.22 -26.94
CA GLY A 27 -27.16 -1.22 -26.11
C GLY A 27 -27.24 -2.38 -25.13
N GLN A 28 -26.17 -3.17 -25.03
CA GLN A 28 -26.09 -4.29 -24.09
C GLN A 28 -26.08 -3.73 -22.66
N THR A 29 -26.71 -4.42 -21.72
CA THR A 29 -26.67 -4.10 -20.27
C THR A 29 -25.28 -4.35 -19.71
N VAL A 30 -24.99 -3.93 -18.47
CA VAL A 30 -23.71 -4.20 -17.81
C VAL A 30 -23.43 -5.71 -17.74
N TYR A 31 -24.45 -6.52 -17.43
CA TYR A 31 -24.35 -7.98 -17.50
C TYR A 31 -24.06 -8.47 -18.93
N GLY A 32 -24.72 -7.90 -19.94
CA GLY A 32 -24.46 -8.20 -21.34
C GLY A 32 -23.04 -7.84 -21.79
N VAL A 33 -22.46 -6.74 -21.29
CA VAL A 33 -21.07 -6.35 -21.58
C VAL A 33 -20.09 -7.37 -20.96
N ILE A 34 -20.34 -7.79 -19.71
CA ILE A 34 -19.50 -8.73 -18.97
C ILE A 34 -19.57 -10.13 -19.59
N SER A 35 -20.77 -10.68 -19.78
CA SER A 35 -20.99 -12.06 -20.24
C SER A 35 -20.53 -12.30 -21.69
N ASN A 36 -20.48 -11.27 -22.53
CA ASN A 36 -19.92 -11.35 -23.88
C ASN A 36 -18.39 -11.13 -23.92
N SER A 37 -17.76 -10.81 -22.79
CA SER A 37 -16.32 -10.57 -22.72
C SER A 37 -15.54 -11.86 -22.45
N PRO A 38 -14.58 -12.24 -23.32
CA PRO A 38 -13.77 -13.45 -23.11
C PRO A 38 -12.85 -13.34 -21.89
N ASN A 39 -12.63 -12.13 -21.36
CA ASN A 39 -11.77 -11.88 -20.22
C ASN A 39 -12.51 -11.92 -18.87
N HIS A 40 -13.84 -12.10 -18.85
CA HIS A 40 -14.66 -12.04 -17.64
C HIS A 40 -15.51 -13.30 -17.43
N THR A 41 -15.01 -14.45 -17.89
CA THR A 41 -15.74 -15.72 -17.81
C THR A 41 -15.93 -16.19 -16.38
N THR A 42 -14.93 -15.98 -15.51
CA THR A 42 -15.05 -16.34 -14.08
C THR A 42 -16.04 -15.43 -13.35
N LEU A 43 -15.99 -14.12 -13.63
CA LEU A 43 -16.95 -13.16 -13.09
C LEU A 43 -18.38 -13.49 -13.53
N THR A 44 -18.58 -13.83 -14.80
CA THR A 44 -19.90 -14.22 -15.33
C THR A 44 -20.45 -15.43 -14.57
N ALA A 45 -19.63 -16.47 -14.40
CA ALA A 45 -20.02 -17.65 -13.62
C ALA A 45 -20.35 -17.33 -12.16
N ALA A 46 -19.63 -16.38 -11.55
CA ALA A 46 -19.90 -15.92 -10.19
C ALA A 46 -21.22 -15.15 -10.08
N ILE A 47 -21.50 -14.24 -11.02
CA ILE A 47 -22.77 -13.49 -11.09
C ILE A 47 -23.95 -14.45 -11.25
N ASP A 48 -23.82 -15.44 -12.15
CA ASP A 48 -24.85 -16.45 -12.40
C ASP A 48 -25.08 -17.33 -11.16
N ALA A 49 -24.00 -17.73 -10.47
CA ALA A 49 -24.08 -18.54 -9.25
C ALA A 49 -24.72 -17.76 -8.08
N ALA A 50 -24.46 -16.46 -7.98
CA ALA A 50 -25.04 -15.58 -6.98
C ALA A 50 -26.49 -15.13 -7.30
N GLY A 51 -26.97 -15.39 -8.53
CA GLY A 51 -28.31 -14.98 -8.99
C GLY A 51 -28.46 -13.46 -9.13
N LEU A 52 -27.38 -12.76 -9.45
CA LEU A 52 -27.36 -11.30 -9.66
C LEU A 52 -27.55 -10.90 -11.13
N ASP A 53 -27.60 -11.88 -12.04
CA ASP A 53 -27.79 -11.72 -13.48
C ASP A 53 -29.01 -10.86 -13.81
N ALA A 54 -30.19 -11.19 -13.27
CA ALA A 54 -31.42 -10.45 -13.54
C ALA A 54 -31.39 -9.01 -13.01
N THR A 55 -30.66 -8.74 -11.92
CA THR A 55 -30.50 -7.39 -11.36
C THR A 55 -29.58 -6.54 -12.24
N LEU A 56 -28.46 -7.11 -12.69
CA LEU A 56 -27.51 -6.42 -13.56
C LEU A 56 -28.00 -6.29 -15.01
N ASP A 57 -29.01 -7.08 -15.41
CA ASP A 57 -29.70 -6.97 -16.70
C ASP A 57 -30.93 -6.03 -16.67
N ASP A 58 -31.26 -5.42 -15.52
CA ASP A 58 -32.38 -4.47 -15.44
C ASP A 58 -32.09 -3.21 -16.27
N PRO A 59 -32.86 -2.93 -17.34
CA PRO A 59 -32.64 -1.77 -18.21
C PRO A 59 -32.94 -0.42 -17.53
N MET A 60 -33.57 -0.42 -16.36
CA MET A 60 -33.82 0.80 -15.57
C MET A 60 -32.76 1.02 -14.49
N GLY A 61 -31.82 0.08 -14.33
CA GLY A 61 -30.71 0.23 -13.40
C GLY A 61 -29.73 1.31 -13.84
N GLU A 62 -29.02 1.88 -12.86
CA GLU A 62 -27.86 2.74 -13.08
C GLU A 62 -26.71 2.14 -12.27
N PHE A 63 -25.79 1.47 -12.96
CA PHE A 63 -24.71 0.73 -12.31
C PHE A 63 -23.34 1.15 -12.79
N THR A 64 -22.37 1.15 -11.88
CA THR A 64 -20.94 1.07 -12.23
C THR A 64 -20.43 -0.25 -11.71
N VAL A 65 -19.97 -1.13 -12.60
CA VAL A 65 -19.41 -2.43 -12.22
C VAL A 65 -17.91 -2.41 -12.39
N PHE A 66 -17.18 -2.61 -11.30
CA PHE A 66 -15.75 -2.89 -11.34
C PHE A 66 -15.56 -4.39 -11.55
N ALA A 67 -15.28 -4.79 -12.78
CA ALA A 67 -15.28 -6.18 -13.21
C ALA A 67 -13.85 -6.77 -13.17
N PRO A 68 -13.51 -7.67 -12.22
CA PRO A 68 -12.21 -8.31 -12.23
C PRO A 68 -12.07 -9.24 -13.43
N ASP A 69 -10.94 -9.15 -14.12
CA ASP A 69 -10.66 -10.03 -15.24
C ASP A 69 -10.31 -11.47 -14.77
N ASN A 70 -10.18 -12.39 -15.72
CA ASN A 70 -9.89 -13.79 -15.43
C ASN A 70 -8.54 -14.00 -14.71
N ASN A 71 -7.56 -13.13 -14.94
CA ASN A 71 -6.27 -13.20 -14.23
C ASN A 71 -6.44 -12.71 -12.79
N ALA A 72 -7.19 -11.63 -12.57
CA ALA A 72 -7.53 -11.13 -11.25
C ALA A 72 -8.13 -12.23 -10.35
N PHE A 73 -9.09 -13.00 -10.89
CA PHE A 73 -9.64 -14.15 -10.18
C PHE A 73 -8.62 -15.27 -9.99
N ALA A 74 -7.78 -15.56 -10.98
CA ALA A 74 -6.76 -16.61 -10.85
C ALA A 74 -5.76 -16.28 -9.75
N ASP A 75 -5.32 -15.03 -9.67
CA ASP A 75 -4.40 -14.52 -8.65
C ASP A 75 -5.05 -14.56 -7.27
N LEU A 76 -6.30 -14.09 -7.14
CA LEU A 76 -7.07 -14.17 -5.88
C LEU A 76 -7.19 -15.63 -5.38
N LEU A 77 -7.58 -16.55 -6.25
CA LEU A 77 -7.76 -17.96 -5.89
C LEU A 77 -6.42 -18.59 -5.46
N ALA A 78 -5.32 -18.23 -6.13
CA ALA A 78 -3.99 -18.69 -5.77
C ALA A 78 -3.55 -18.17 -4.40
N GLU A 79 -3.79 -16.88 -4.13
CA GLU A 79 -3.45 -16.24 -2.86
C GLU A 79 -4.25 -16.82 -1.68
N LEU A 80 -5.55 -17.03 -1.87
CA LEU A 80 -6.42 -17.66 -0.87
C LEU A 80 -6.22 -19.18 -0.73
N GLY A 81 -5.51 -19.81 -1.68
CA GLY A 81 -5.33 -21.26 -1.71
C GLY A 81 -6.62 -22.05 -1.93
N ILE A 82 -7.62 -21.46 -2.59
CA ILE A 82 -8.93 -22.08 -2.87
C ILE A 82 -9.13 -22.34 -4.37
N THR A 83 -10.13 -23.14 -4.73
CA THR A 83 -10.49 -23.37 -6.13
C THR A 83 -11.69 -22.52 -6.56
N ALA A 84 -11.87 -22.30 -7.86
CA ALA A 84 -13.03 -21.57 -8.37
C ALA A 84 -14.37 -22.17 -7.91
N PRO A 85 -14.57 -23.52 -7.88
CA PRO A 85 -15.76 -24.11 -7.28
C PRO A 85 -15.97 -23.76 -5.80
N ASP A 86 -14.90 -23.62 -5.01
CA ASP A 86 -15.00 -23.24 -3.60
C ASP A 86 -15.53 -21.80 -3.47
N LEU A 87 -14.97 -20.88 -4.27
CA LEU A 87 -15.44 -19.48 -4.34
C LEU A 87 -16.90 -19.39 -4.80
N LEU A 88 -17.29 -20.16 -5.83
CA LEU A 88 -18.66 -20.18 -6.34
C LEU A 88 -19.68 -20.77 -5.36
N ALA A 89 -19.21 -21.59 -4.40
CA ALA A 89 -20.02 -22.16 -3.34
C ALA A 89 -20.05 -21.29 -2.07
N ASP A 90 -19.29 -20.20 -2.05
CA ASP A 90 -19.20 -19.31 -0.89
C ASP A 90 -20.54 -18.60 -0.64
N ALA A 91 -21.02 -18.65 0.61
CA ALA A 91 -22.29 -18.04 0.99
C ALA A 91 -22.25 -16.50 0.95
N GLY A 92 -21.07 -15.90 1.05
CA GLY A 92 -20.79 -14.48 0.95
C GLY A 92 -20.46 -14.00 -0.47
N LEU A 93 -20.54 -14.87 -1.49
CA LEU A 93 -20.24 -14.47 -2.87
C LEU A 93 -21.06 -13.27 -3.35
N ALA A 94 -22.34 -13.20 -2.98
CA ALA A 94 -23.20 -12.06 -3.31
C ALA A 94 -22.71 -10.77 -2.64
N ASP A 95 -22.19 -10.84 -1.41
CA ASP A 95 -21.64 -9.68 -0.69
C ASP A 95 -20.36 -9.18 -1.37
N ILE A 96 -19.49 -10.10 -1.78
CA ILE A 96 -18.28 -9.79 -2.54
C ILE A 96 -18.65 -9.12 -3.86
N LEU A 97 -19.58 -9.71 -4.64
CA LEU A 97 -19.98 -9.15 -5.93
C LEU A 97 -20.67 -7.79 -5.81
N THR A 98 -21.50 -7.59 -4.78
CA THR A 98 -22.16 -6.29 -4.55
C THR A 98 -21.20 -5.21 -4.04
N TYR A 99 -20.05 -5.59 -3.47
CA TYR A 99 -18.96 -4.65 -3.17
C TYR A 99 -18.28 -4.09 -4.42
N HIS A 100 -18.31 -4.82 -5.54
CA HIS A 100 -17.76 -4.35 -6.82
C HIS A 100 -18.70 -3.42 -7.61
N VAL A 101 -19.91 -3.15 -7.09
CA VAL A 101 -20.95 -2.41 -7.83
C VAL A 101 -21.32 -1.13 -7.11
N LEU A 102 -21.36 -0.02 -7.84
CA LEU A 102 -21.99 1.23 -7.40
C LEU A 102 -23.42 1.31 -7.93
N GLY A 103 -24.33 1.85 -7.12
CA GLY A 103 -25.71 2.17 -7.52
C GLY A 103 -25.85 3.50 -8.28
N SER A 104 -24.81 3.89 -9.02
CA SER A 104 -24.77 5.09 -9.85
C SER A 104 -23.79 4.90 -11.01
N GLU A 105 -23.95 5.69 -12.07
CA GLU A 105 -23.02 5.71 -13.21
C GLU A 105 -21.86 6.68 -12.94
N VAL A 106 -20.63 6.14 -12.89
CA VAL A 106 -19.38 6.87 -12.65
C VAL A 106 -18.39 6.53 -13.76
N MET A 107 -18.19 7.46 -14.68
CA MET A 107 -17.17 7.37 -15.72
C MET A 107 -15.78 7.64 -15.14
N ALA A 108 -14.73 7.10 -15.76
CA ALA A 108 -13.36 7.28 -15.30
C ALA A 108 -12.95 8.76 -15.24
N ALA A 109 -13.45 9.58 -16.17
CA ALA A 109 -13.22 11.03 -16.17
C ALA A 109 -13.89 11.78 -15.00
N GLY A 110 -14.86 11.16 -14.32
CA GLY A 110 -15.53 11.71 -13.15
C GLY A 110 -14.83 11.39 -11.82
N ILE A 111 -13.80 10.53 -11.85
CA ILE A 111 -13.08 10.10 -10.65
C ILE A 111 -12.00 11.14 -10.31
N THR A 112 -12.03 11.63 -9.08
CA THR A 112 -11.01 12.50 -8.51
C THR A 112 -10.06 11.68 -7.63
N ASN A 113 -8.80 12.12 -7.53
CA ASN A 113 -7.83 11.42 -6.70
C ASN A 113 -8.21 11.50 -5.21
N GLY A 114 -8.42 10.34 -4.58
CA GLY A 114 -8.80 10.24 -3.17
C GLY A 114 -10.31 10.25 -2.92
N ASP A 115 -11.12 10.02 -3.94
CA ASP A 115 -12.57 9.90 -3.77
C ASP A 115 -12.90 8.64 -2.96
N ILE A 116 -13.81 8.79 -2.00
CA ILE A 116 -14.32 7.68 -1.20
C ILE A 116 -15.80 7.53 -1.53
N VAL A 117 -16.17 6.36 -2.06
CA VAL A 117 -17.53 6.07 -2.52
C VAL A 117 -18.09 4.85 -1.80
N THR A 118 -19.41 4.81 -1.64
CA THR A 118 -20.11 3.69 -1.01
C THR A 118 -20.65 2.76 -2.09
N PRO A 119 -20.17 1.51 -2.19
CA PRO A 119 -20.77 0.53 -3.10
C PRO A 119 -22.13 0.03 -2.58
N ILE A 120 -22.82 -0.80 -3.38
CA ILE A 120 -24.10 -1.40 -3.00
C ILE A 120 -23.94 -2.19 -1.69
N ASN A 121 -22.84 -2.91 -1.54
CA ASN A 121 -22.46 -3.49 -0.26
C ASN A 121 -21.82 -2.45 0.65
N SER A 122 -22.56 -1.90 1.61
CA SER A 122 -22.05 -0.85 2.50
C SER A 122 -21.22 -1.36 3.69
N ASN A 123 -20.68 -2.58 3.65
CA ASN A 123 -19.84 -3.09 4.74
C ASN A 123 -18.47 -2.39 4.78
N ASN A 124 -17.98 -1.91 3.64
CA ASN A 124 -16.81 -1.05 3.55
C ASN A 124 -16.99 -0.04 2.39
N THR A 125 -16.17 1.01 2.34
CA THR A 125 -16.09 1.99 1.27
C THR A 125 -15.06 1.58 0.20
N LEU A 126 -15.22 2.12 -1.00
CA LEU A 126 -14.24 2.01 -2.08
C LEU A 126 -13.44 3.31 -2.18
N LYS A 127 -12.12 3.20 -2.30
CA LYS A 127 -11.20 4.31 -2.44
C LYS A 127 -10.80 4.42 -3.90
N LEU A 128 -11.24 5.46 -4.58
CA LEU A 128 -10.90 5.71 -5.96
C LEU A 128 -9.71 6.68 -6.02
N THR A 129 -8.65 6.29 -6.73
CA THR A 129 -7.47 7.14 -6.90
C THR A 129 -7.06 7.26 -8.35
N VAL A 130 -6.37 8.35 -8.67
CA VAL A 130 -5.88 8.64 -10.01
C VAL A 130 -4.42 9.03 -9.92
N ASN A 131 -3.57 8.31 -10.66
CA ASN A 131 -2.14 8.61 -10.66
C ASN A 131 -1.77 9.72 -11.65
N ALA A 132 -0.48 10.08 -11.71
CA ALA A 132 0.00 11.14 -12.61
C ALA A 132 -0.19 10.83 -14.11
N SER A 133 -0.30 9.55 -14.44
CA SER A 133 -0.51 9.03 -15.80
C SER A 133 -1.99 8.92 -16.17
N SER A 134 -2.90 9.40 -15.32
CA SER A 134 -4.35 9.23 -15.44
C SER A 134 -4.82 7.77 -15.38
N GLU A 135 -4.03 6.89 -14.79
CA GLU A 135 -4.47 5.52 -14.48
C GLU A 135 -5.33 5.56 -13.22
N VAL A 136 -6.48 4.89 -13.29
CA VAL A 136 -7.47 4.83 -12.21
C VAL A 136 -7.25 3.56 -11.41
N PHE A 137 -7.35 3.69 -10.09
CA PHE A 137 -7.34 2.57 -9.16
C PHE A 137 -8.60 2.58 -8.30
N VAL A 138 -9.07 1.38 -7.98
CA VAL A 138 -10.19 1.12 -7.08
C VAL A 138 -9.63 0.27 -5.95
N ASN A 139 -9.49 0.85 -4.77
CA ASN A 139 -8.63 0.34 -3.70
C ASN A 139 -7.22 0.05 -4.28
N GLN A 140 -6.77 -1.20 -4.20
CA GLN A 140 -5.51 -1.68 -4.73
C GLN A 140 -5.55 -2.00 -6.24
N ALA A 141 -6.75 -2.26 -6.79
CA ALA A 141 -6.93 -2.79 -8.14
C ALA A 141 -6.78 -1.68 -9.20
N GLN A 142 -5.98 -1.92 -10.24
CA GLN A 142 -5.84 -1.03 -11.38
C GLN A 142 -6.97 -1.27 -12.40
N VAL A 143 -7.57 -0.19 -12.90
CA VAL A 143 -8.50 -0.25 -14.03
C VAL A 143 -7.70 -0.45 -15.33
N ASN A 144 -7.79 -1.64 -15.92
CA ASN A 144 -7.07 -1.99 -17.15
C ASN A 144 -7.86 -1.65 -18.44
N ALA A 145 -9.19 -1.57 -18.36
CA ALA A 145 -10.04 -1.02 -19.41
C ALA A 145 -11.23 -0.26 -18.81
N ALA A 146 -11.24 1.06 -19.00
CA ALA A 146 -12.25 1.96 -18.47
C ALA A 146 -13.38 2.24 -19.48
N ASP A 147 -14.50 2.73 -18.96
CA ASP A 147 -15.62 3.31 -19.72
C ASP A 147 -16.26 2.37 -20.75
N LEU A 148 -16.41 1.08 -20.41
CA LEU A 148 -17.16 0.13 -21.24
C LEU A 148 -18.66 0.43 -21.12
N ALA A 149 -19.16 1.20 -22.08
CA ALA A 149 -20.54 1.68 -22.07
C ALA A 149 -21.57 0.54 -22.16
N ALA A 150 -22.54 0.57 -21.25
CA ALA A 150 -23.72 -0.28 -21.23
C ALA A 150 -25.00 0.58 -21.30
N SER A 151 -26.15 -0.04 -21.56
CA SER A 151 -27.45 0.66 -21.61
C SER A 151 -27.99 1.06 -20.23
N ASN A 152 -27.55 0.39 -19.17
CA ASN A 152 -27.95 0.61 -17.78
C ASN A 152 -26.73 0.97 -16.89
N GLY A 153 -25.68 1.55 -17.49
CA GLY A 153 -24.51 2.04 -16.76
C GLY A 153 -23.17 1.85 -17.47
N VAL A 154 -22.13 1.56 -16.69
CA VAL A 154 -20.74 1.43 -17.17
C VAL A 154 -20.02 0.26 -16.50
N VAL A 155 -19.13 -0.39 -17.24
CA VAL A 155 -18.23 -1.42 -16.72
C VAL A 155 -16.78 -0.92 -16.81
N HIS A 156 -16.04 -1.07 -15.71
CA HIS A 156 -14.60 -0.84 -15.65
C HIS A 156 -13.93 -2.18 -15.36
N SER A 157 -13.11 -2.66 -16.28
CA SER A 157 -12.34 -3.89 -16.10
C SER A 157 -11.15 -3.61 -15.17
N ILE A 158 -10.95 -4.44 -14.16
CA ILE A 158 -9.89 -4.31 -13.16
C ILE A 158 -9.00 -5.56 -13.11
N ASP A 159 -7.75 -5.38 -12.69
CA ASP A 159 -6.73 -6.44 -12.65
C ASP A 159 -6.66 -7.20 -11.32
N GLN A 160 -7.43 -6.79 -10.31
CA GLN A 160 -7.51 -7.46 -9.00
C GLN A 160 -8.95 -7.47 -8.50
N ALA A 161 -9.32 -8.52 -7.76
CA ALA A 161 -10.63 -8.61 -7.14
C ALA A 161 -10.68 -7.79 -5.84
N LEU A 162 -11.79 -7.10 -5.62
CA LEU A 162 -12.03 -6.26 -4.46
C LEU A 162 -12.61 -7.10 -3.31
N LEU A 163 -12.02 -6.97 -2.13
CA LEU A 163 -12.47 -7.65 -0.92
C LEU A 163 -12.93 -6.61 0.10
N VAL A 164 -13.93 -6.99 0.91
CA VAL A 164 -14.54 -6.14 1.95
C VAL A 164 -13.67 -6.02 3.21
N ASN A 165 -12.35 -6.16 3.08
CA ASN A 165 -11.40 -6.13 4.19
C ASN A 165 -11.25 -4.74 4.78
N GLU A 166 -11.09 -4.67 6.11
CA GLU A 166 -10.82 -3.43 6.84
C GLU A 166 -9.31 -3.20 6.88
N THR A 167 -8.80 -2.25 6.09
CA THR A 167 -7.35 -2.02 5.95
C THR A 167 -6.81 -0.93 6.88
N VAL A 168 -5.49 -0.80 7.02
CA VAL A 168 -4.85 0.34 7.73
C VAL A 168 -5.29 1.69 7.17
N ALA A 169 -5.61 1.76 5.87
CA ALA A 169 -6.14 2.96 5.24
C ALA A 169 -7.60 3.24 5.66
N ASP A 170 -8.42 2.19 5.78
CA ASP A 170 -9.80 2.31 6.29
C ASP A 170 -9.83 2.81 7.71
N LEU A 171 -9.02 2.21 8.59
CA LEU A 171 -8.88 2.66 9.96
C LEU A 171 -8.51 4.14 10.05
N ALA A 172 -7.60 4.61 9.20
CA ALA A 172 -7.20 6.01 9.18
C ALA A 172 -8.37 6.94 8.78
N ILE A 173 -9.16 6.54 7.78
CA ILE A 173 -10.33 7.27 7.31
C ILE A 173 -11.41 7.31 8.41
N ASP A 174 -11.75 6.15 8.97
CA ASP A 174 -12.84 5.99 9.92
C ASP A 174 -12.56 6.64 11.29
N ASN A 175 -11.29 6.69 11.69
CA ASN A 175 -10.86 7.35 12.92
C ASN A 175 -10.53 8.85 12.72
N GLY A 176 -10.72 9.39 11.52
CA GLY A 176 -10.60 10.82 11.25
C GLY A 176 -9.17 11.35 11.22
N PHE A 177 -8.21 10.57 10.74
CA PHE A 177 -6.83 11.00 10.47
C PHE A 177 -6.73 11.83 9.18
N ASN A 178 -7.45 12.95 9.11
CA ASN A 178 -7.70 13.68 7.87
C ASN A 178 -6.42 14.16 7.19
N ILE A 179 -5.45 14.66 7.96
CA ILE A 179 -4.19 15.17 7.39
C ILE A 179 -3.32 14.02 6.87
N LEU A 180 -3.29 12.89 7.59
CA LEU A 180 -2.58 11.69 7.16
C LEU A 180 -3.18 11.13 5.87
N VAL A 181 -4.51 10.98 5.81
CA VAL A 181 -5.22 10.48 4.62
C VAL A 181 -4.98 11.41 3.43
N ALA A 182 -5.07 12.73 3.62
CA ALA A 182 -4.76 13.70 2.56
C ALA A 182 -3.31 13.58 2.07
N ALA A 183 -2.35 13.37 2.98
CA ALA A 183 -0.95 13.17 2.63
C ALA A 183 -0.73 11.86 1.85
N VAL A 184 -1.38 10.76 2.26
CA VAL A 184 -1.32 9.45 1.58
C VAL A 184 -1.91 9.54 0.17
N VAL A 185 -3.03 10.23 0.01
CA VAL A 185 -3.67 10.49 -1.30
C VAL A 185 -2.75 11.30 -2.21
N GLU A 186 -2.15 12.37 -1.70
CA GLU A 186 -1.23 13.22 -2.46
C GLU A 186 0.05 12.46 -2.86
N ALA A 187 0.58 11.64 -1.94
CA ALA A 187 1.73 10.78 -2.19
C ALA A 187 1.42 9.55 -3.06
N ARG A 188 0.15 9.31 -3.40
CA ARG A 188 -0.34 8.15 -4.18
C ARG A 188 0.03 6.79 -3.57
N LEU A 189 0.00 6.71 -2.24
CA LEU A 189 0.28 5.47 -1.51
C LEU A 189 -0.98 4.68 -1.16
N LEU A 190 -2.17 5.25 -1.40
CA LEU A 190 -3.44 4.63 -1.01
C LEU A 190 -3.69 3.25 -1.64
N PRO A 191 -3.37 2.99 -2.93
CA PRO A 191 -3.50 1.65 -3.49
C PRO A 191 -2.68 0.59 -2.75
N ALA A 192 -1.44 0.92 -2.36
CA ALA A 192 -0.59 -0.01 -1.61
C ALA A 192 -1.15 -0.28 -0.21
N LEU A 193 -1.64 0.75 0.49
CA LEU A 193 -2.19 0.61 1.84
C LEU A 193 -3.57 -0.07 1.89
N THR A 194 -4.22 -0.23 0.74
CA THR A 194 -5.51 -0.93 0.62
C THR A 194 -5.36 -2.35 0.08
N ASP A 195 -4.12 -2.84 -0.12
CA ASP A 195 -3.87 -4.23 -0.45
C ASP A 195 -4.20 -5.13 0.75
N PRO A 196 -5.20 -6.03 0.65
CA PRO A 196 -5.63 -6.88 1.76
C PRO A 196 -4.64 -7.98 2.13
N PHE A 197 -3.66 -8.28 1.25
CA PHE A 197 -2.67 -9.34 1.49
C PHE A 197 -1.32 -8.81 1.95
N ALA A 198 -1.15 -7.49 1.96
CA ALA A 198 0.03 -6.86 2.53
C ALA A 198 0.01 -6.92 4.06
N GLU A 199 1.18 -6.87 4.68
CA GLU A 199 1.32 -6.79 6.13
C GLU A 199 2.06 -5.48 6.48
N TYR A 200 1.39 -4.63 7.25
CA TYR A 200 1.95 -3.34 7.66
C TYR A 200 1.92 -3.13 9.16
N THR A 201 2.89 -2.36 9.65
CA THR A 201 2.78 -1.64 10.92
C THR A 201 2.86 -0.16 10.61
N VAL A 202 1.79 0.58 10.88
CA VAL A 202 1.72 2.01 10.60
C VAL A 202 1.76 2.80 11.89
N PHE A 203 2.77 3.65 12.04
CA PHE A 203 2.82 4.64 13.12
C PHE A 203 2.04 5.88 12.67
N ALA A 204 0.75 5.94 12.96
CA ALA A 204 -0.15 6.98 12.45
C ALA A 204 -0.12 8.25 13.32
N PRO A 205 0.41 9.40 12.83
CA PRO A 205 0.36 10.64 13.58
C PRO A 205 -1.05 11.22 13.57
N THR A 206 -1.50 11.72 14.72
CA THR A 206 -2.78 12.43 14.81
C THR A 206 -2.77 13.76 14.03
N ASP A 207 -3.95 14.29 13.70
CA ASP A 207 -4.08 15.62 13.10
C ASP A 207 -3.44 16.73 13.98
N ALA A 208 -3.45 16.54 15.31
CA ALA A 208 -2.76 17.42 16.25
C ALA A 208 -1.24 17.36 16.08
N ALA A 209 -0.67 16.15 15.92
CA ALA A 209 0.75 15.94 15.66
C ALA A 209 1.20 16.67 14.39
N PHE A 210 0.44 16.54 13.29
CA PHE A 210 0.69 17.27 12.04
C PHE A 210 0.61 18.79 12.23
N THR A 211 -0.41 19.27 12.94
CA THR A 211 -0.58 20.71 13.21
C THR A 211 0.62 21.28 13.98
N THR A 212 1.10 20.57 15.01
CA THR A 212 2.30 20.94 15.76
C THR A 212 3.54 20.93 14.88
N TYR A 213 3.72 19.89 14.06
CA TYR A 213 4.85 19.80 13.13
C TYR A 213 4.88 20.97 12.12
N ILE A 214 3.75 21.27 11.49
CA ILE A 214 3.61 22.38 10.52
C ILE A 214 3.94 23.72 11.20
N THR A 215 3.40 23.94 12.39
CA THR A 215 3.64 25.18 13.17
C THR A 215 5.10 25.35 13.55
N ASN A 216 5.75 24.29 14.05
CA ASN A 216 7.14 24.33 14.49
C ASN A 216 8.12 24.46 13.32
N SER A 217 7.79 23.86 12.18
CA SER A 217 8.57 23.94 10.95
C SER A 217 8.38 25.28 10.21
N GLY A 218 7.42 26.10 10.62
CA GLY A 218 7.13 27.39 9.97
C GLY A 218 6.62 27.25 8.54
N ILE A 219 6.04 26.09 8.19
CA ILE A 219 5.46 25.81 6.87
C ILE A 219 3.93 25.86 6.96
N THR A 220 3.26 25.77 5.82
CA THR A 220 1.80 25.58 5.76
C THR A 220 1.43 24.13 5.41
N ALA A 221 0.17 23.73 5.62
CA ALA A 221 -0.30 22.41 5.21
C ALA A 221 -0.14 22.17 3.68
N PRO A 222 -0.47 23.13 2.80
CA PRO A 222 -0.14 23.01 1.38
C PRO A 222 1.34 22.81 1.09
N ASP A 223 2.25 23.46 1.84
CA ASP A 223 3.70 23.27 1.64
C ASP A 223 4.14 21.86 2.03
N LEU A 224 3.55 21.28 3.09
CA LEU A 224 3.79 19.89 3.47
C LEU A 224 3.32 18.92 2.39
N LEU A 225 2.10 19.11 1.89
CA LEU A 225 1.52 18.25 0.84
C LEU A 225 2.27 18.38 -0.49
N ALA A 226 2.78 19.56 -0.82
CA ALA A 226 3.59 19.78 -2.01
C ALA A 226 5.07 19.36 -1.85
N SER A 227 5.47 18.83 -0.70
CA SER A 227 6.85 18.44 -0.44
C SER A 227 7.27 17.26 -1.31
N ALA A 228 8.39 17.42 -2.03
CA ALA A 228 8.97 16.34 -2.82
C ALA A 228 9.37 15.11 -1.97
N GLY A 229 9.56 15.29 -0.65
CA GLY A 229 9.87 14.23 0.30
C GLY A 229 8.66 13.67 1.03
N LEU A 230 7.42 14.01 0.64
CA LEU A 230 6.22 13.57 1.35
C LEU A 230 6.10 12.04 1.39
N ALA A 231 6.30 11.38 0.25
CA ALA A 231 6.27 9.93 0.17
C ALA A 231 7.34 9.29 1.08
N ASP A 232 8.55 9.86 1.11
CA ASP A 232 9.64 9.39 1.97
C ASP A 232 9.29 9.52 3.46
N ILE A 233 8.68 10.64 3.85
CA ILE A 233 8.19 10.85 5.21
C ILE A 233 7.13 9.81 5.57
N LEU A 234 6.15 9.57 4.70
CA LEU A 234 5.08 8.61 4.96
C LEU A 234 5.63 7.18 5.05
N LEU A 235 6.52 6.78 4.16
CA LEU A 235 7.18 5.46 4.19
C LEU A 235 8.05 5.27 5.44
N TYR A 236 8.53 6.35 6.06
CA TYR A 236 9.27 6.30 7.32
C TYR A 236 8.36 6.02 8.53
N HIS A 237 7.05 6.17 8.38
CA HIS A 237 6.08 5.77 9.41
C HIS A 237 5.62 4.31 9.28
N VAL A 238 6.10 3.57 8.28
CA VAL A 238 5.57 2.24 7.96
C VAL A 238 6.66 1.19 8.03
N LEU A 239 6.35 0.07 8.67
CA LEU A 239 7.12 -1.18 8.59
C LEU A 239 6.42 -2.15 7.63
N GLY A 240 7.20 -2.89 6.85
CA GLY A 240 6.68 -3.93 5.93
C GLY A 240 6.45 -5.28 6.61
N MET A 241 5.90 -5.25 7.82
CA MET A 241 5.54 -6.42 8.62
C MET A 241 4.57 -6.00 9.72
N GLU A 242 3.74 -6.92 10.20
CA GLU A 242 2.87 -6.69 11.36
C GLU A 242 3.64 -6.88 12.67
N VAL A 243 3.61 -5.87 13.54
CA VAL A 243 4.28 -5.86 14.85
C VAL A 243 3.36 -5.24 15.89
N ASN A 244 2.82 -6.09 16.76
CA ASN A 244 2.07 -5.64 17.93
C ASN A 244 3.00 -5.06 18.99
N SER A 245 2.47 -4.23 19.88
CA SER A 245 3.23 -3.54 20.94
C SER A 245 3.93 -4.52 21.89
N ALA A 246 3.34 -5.69 22.10
CA ALA A 246 3.91 -6.77 22.91
C ALA A 246 5.13 -7.44 22.28
N ASP A 247 5.28 -7.34 20.96
CA ASP A 247 6.39 -7.94 20.20
C ASP A 247 7.53 -6.93 19.95
N LEU A 248 7.35 -5.66 20.35
CA LEU A 248 8.38 -4.64 20.24
C LEU A 248 9.56 -4.93 21.17
N THR A 249 10.76 -4.66 20.66
CA THR A 249 12.01 -4.74 21.42
C THR A 249 12.78 -3.43 21.27
N ASP A 250 13.44 -2.99 22.35
CA ASP A 250 14.36 -1.84 22.30
C ASP A 250 15.40 -2.00 21.18
N GLY A 251 15.52 -0.98 20.34
CA GLY A 251 16.54 -0.95 19.30
C GLY A 251 16.10 -0.30 17.99
N MET A 252 16.95 -0.44 16.98
CA MET A 252 16.72 0.14 15.66
C MET A 252 15.93 -0.82 14.77
N VAL A 253 14.86 -0.33 14.15
CA VAL A 253 13.99 -1.08 13.23
C VAL A 253 13.95 -0.38 11.89
N ALA A 254 14.11 -1.14 10.79
CA ALA A 254 14.08 -0.61 9.44
C ALA A 254 12.66 -0.30 8.97
N THR A 255 12.45 0.89 8.41
CA THR A 255 11.18 1.32 7.80
C THR A 255 11.16 1.04 6.31
N LEU A 256 9.99 1.18 5.66
CA LEU A 256 9.86 1.06 4.21
C LEU A 256 10.59 2.16 3.43
N ASN A 257 10.91 3.29 4.05
CA ASN A 257 11.79 4.29 3.45
C ASN A 257 13.28 3.83 3.40
N GLY A 258 13.63 2.77 4.12
CA GLY A 258 14.99 2.23 4.22
C GLY A 258 15.83 2.84 5.33
N ALA A 259 15.38 3.94 5.94
CA ALA A 259 15.95 4.47 7.17
C ALA A 259 15.41 3.73 8.40
N ASN A 260 16.17 3.78 9.50
CA ASN A 260 15.77 3.15 10.76
C ASN A 260 15.04 4.13 11.68
N ILE A 261 14.06 3.62 12.40
CA ILE A 261 13.48 4.24 13.60
C ILE A 261 14.09 3.60 14.84
N LEU A 262 14.14 4.35 15.94
CA LEU A 262 14.49 3.85 17.26
C LEU A 262 13.20 3.50 18.02
N VAL A 263 13.08 2.25 18.47
CA VAL A 263 12.07 1.85 19.45
C VAL A 263 12.70 1.92 20.83
N ASP A 264 12.10 2.71 21.72
CA ASP A 264 12.51 2.85 23.12
C ASP A 264 11.30 2.55 24.03
N LEU A 265 11.42 1.53 24.87
CA LEU A 265 10.39 1.04 25.79
C LEU A 265 10.63 1.49 27.24
N SER A 266 11.67 2.29 27.49
CA SER A 266 12.07 2.72 28.84
C SER A 266 11.01 3.58 29.54
N ASN A 267 10.23 4.35 28.78
CA ASN A 267 9.23 5.30 29.28
C ASN A 267 7.88 5.12 28.57
N GLY A 268 7.48 3.86 28.35
CA GLY A 268 6.39 3.52 27.43
C GLY A 268 6.90 3.32 26.01
N VAL A 269 6.02 3.03 25.06
CA VAL A 269 6.43 2.79 23.67
C VAL A 269 6.71 4.12 22.98
N MET A 270 7.99 4.39 22.72
CA MET A 270 8.47 5.55 22.00
C MET A 270 9.05 5.12 20.65
N ILE A 271 8.70 5.85 19.60
CA ILE A 271 9.26 5.70 18.24
C ILE A 271 10.02 6.98 17.92
N ASN A 272 11.34 6.90 17.90
CA ASN A 272 12.23 8.05 18.01
C ASN A 272 11.84 8.89 19.25
N ASP A 273 11.36 10.11 19.04
CA ASP A 273 10.87 11.00 20.09
C ASP A 273 9.34 11.11 20.13
N ALA A 274 8.62 10.31 19.33
CA ALA A 274 7.16 10.24 19.29
C ALA A 274 6.64 9.19 20.28
N MET A 275 5.64 9.55 21.08
CA MET A 275 4.99 8.62 22.00
C MET A 275 3.84 7.91 21.28
N VAL A 276 3.76 6.59 21.43
CA VAL A 276 2.56 5.82 21.05
C VAL A 276 1.48 6.07 22.09
N THR A 277 0.43 6.78 21.68
CA THR A 277 -0.71 7.16 22.52
C THR A 277 -1.81 6.10 22.54
N THR A 278 -1.96 5.36 21.44
CA THR A 278 -2.85 4.21 21.33
C THR A 278 -2.12 3.14 20.53
N ALA A 279 -1.94 1.97 21.12
CA ALA A 279 -1.27 0.85 20.47
C ALA A 279 -2.28 -0.20 20.01
N ASP A 280 -1.85 -1.06 19.09
CA ASP A 280 -2.55 -2.30 18.69
C ASP A 280 -3.95 -2.08 18.11
N VAL A 281 -4.12 -1.07 17.25
CA VAL A 281 -5.36 -0.93 16.47
C VAL A 281 -5.28 -1.86 15.27
N ALA A 282 -5.96 -3.00 15.37
CA ALA A 282 -5.91 -4.08 14.38
C ALA A 282 -6.72 -3.76 13.11
N SER A 283 -6.14 -4.12 11.96
CA SER A 283 -6.76 -4.18 10.63
C SER A 283 -6.46 -5.54 9.98
N ASP A 284 -7.15 -5.86 8.89
CA ASP A 284 -6.95 -7.12 8.16
C ASP A 284 -5.58 -7.19 7.47
N ASN A 285 -4.97 -6.05 7.11
CA ASN A 285 -3.66 -5.97 6.44
C ASN A 285 -2.56 -5.39 7.35
N GLY A 286 -2.76 -5.45 8.67
CA GLY A 286 -1.73 -5.06 9.64
C GLY A 286 -2.23 -4.38 10.91
N VAL A 287 -1.38 -3.55 11.50
CA VAL A 287 -1.63 -2.87 12.77
C VAL A 287 -1.27 -1.38 12.72
N VAL A 288 -2.08 -0.56 13.38
CA VAL A 288 -1.85 0.88 13.52
C VAL A 288 -1.51 1.22 14.97
N HIS A 289 -0.40 1.94 15.15
CA HIS A 289 0.00 2.56 16.41
C HIS A 289 -0.11 4.07 16.29
N VAL A 290 -0.99 4.69 17.07
CA VAL A 290 -1.26 6.13 17.01
C VAL A 290 -0.17 6.89 17.75
N ILE A 291 0.50 7.82 17.08
CA ILE A 291 1.60 8.61 17.64
C ILE A 291 1.27 10.11 17.76
N ASP A 292 1.94 10.79 18.70
CA ASP A 292 1.73 12.21 19.01
C ASP A 292 2.63 13.18 18.23
N LYS A 293 3.57 12.66 17.41
CA LYS A 293 4.47 13.45 16.57
C LYS A 293 4.61 12.85 15.16
N VAL A 294 4.95 13.69 14.20
CA VAL A 294 5.32 13.25 12.84
C VAL A 294 6.78 12.82 12.83
N LEU A 295 7.05 11.60 12.37
CA LEU A 295 8.39 11.06 12.14
C LEU A 295 8.95 11.63 10.84
N VAL A 296 10.12 12.25 10.88
CA VAL A 296 10.75 12.80 9.68
C VAL A 296 12.16 12.22 9.52
N PRO A 297 12.47 11.61 8.35
CA PRO A 297 13.79 11.04 8.11
C PRO A 297 14.91 12.05 8.31
N GLY A 298 15.97 11.67 9.04
CA GLY A 298 17.15 12.52 9.24
C GLY A 298 16.95 13.71 10.19
N THR A 299 15.73 13.96 10.66
CA THR A 299 15.44 14.92 11.74
C THR A 299 15.07 14.21 13.03
N ALA A 300 15.48 12.94 13.21
CA ALA A 300 15.53 12.35 14.55
C ALA A 300 16.22 13.39 15.42
N SER A 301 15.41 14.06 16.24
CA SER A 301 15.77 15.25 16.98
C SER A 301 17.08 14.94 17.67
N ILE A 302 17.96 15.93 17.73
CA ILE A 302 19.18 15.97 18.53
C ILE A 302 18.79 16.05 20.02
N GLU A 303 17.95 15.11 20.44
CA GLU A 303 17.36 14.76 21.73
C GLU A 303 17.15 13.22 21.77
N THR A 304 17.58 12.47 20.75
CA THR A 304 17.91 11.06 20.92
C THR A 304 19.05 11.02 21.93
N ASN A 305 18.89 10.26 23.01
CA ASN A 305 20.01 9.88 23.88
C ASN A 305 21.20 9.58 22.98
N LYS A 306 22.24 10.43 23.06
CA LYS A 306 23.30 10.56 22.06
C LYS A 306 23.83 9.20 21.64
N PHE A 307 23.35 8.70 20.50
CA PHE A 307 24.02 7.63 19.77
C PHE A 307 25.13 8.25 18.93
N GLU A 308 26.21 8.64 19.61
CA GLU A 308 27.44 9.06 18.96
C GLU A 308 28.09 7.83 18.32
N GLU A 309 28.26 7.86 16.99
CA GLU A 309 28.92 6.79 16.25
C GLU A 309 30.41 6.75 16.62
N ILE A 310 30.89 5.57 16.99
CA ILE A 310 32.30 5.34 17.33
C ILE A 310 32.94 4.40 16.33
N THR A 311 34.23 4.61 16.08
CA THR A 311 35.04 3.73 15.26
C THR A 311 35.63 2.61 16.10
N VAL A 312 35.53 1.38 15.60
CA VAL A 312 36.19 0.22 16.22
C VAL A 312 37.25 -0.37 15.29
N PHE A 313 38.40 -0.69 15.85
CA PHE A 313 39.54 -1.22 15.11
C PHE A 313 40.14 -2.46 15.78
N PRO A 314 40.57 -3.48 15.03
CA PRO A 314 40.37 -3.66 13.60
C PRO A 314 38.92 -4.05 13.27
N ASN A 315 38.40 -3.57 12.15
CA ASN A 315 37.16 -4.04 11.55
C ASN A 315 37.44 -4.32 10.05
N PRO A 316 37.41 -5.59 9.59
CA PRO A 316 36.99 -6.80 10.30
C PRO A 316 37.96 -7.26 11.42
N THR A 317 37.42 -7.92 12.44
CA THR A 317 38.18 -8.47 13.59
C THR A 317 38.14 -10.00 13.62
N THR A 318 39.12 -10.62 14.29
CA THR A 318 39.12 -12.06 14.59
C THR A 318 39.05 -12.39 16.07
N SER A 319 39.47 -11.47 16.96
CA SER A 319 39.69 -11.79 18.38
C SER A 319 39.43 -10.63 19.33
N VAL A 320 39.76 -9.40 18.92
CA VAL A 320 39.70 -8.21 19.77
C VAL A 320 39.26 -7.01 18.93
N ILE A 321 38.38 -6.19 19.47
CA ILE A 321 38.06 -4.86 18.94
C ILE A 321 38.54 -3.80 19.93
N GLN A 322 39.12 -2.73 19.42
CA GLN A 322 39.52 -1.55 20.17
C GLN A 322 38.52 -0.44 19.91
N VAL A 323 38.13 0.24 20.98
CA VAL A 323 37.27 1.41 20.94
C VAL A 323 38.14 2.65 21.15
N GLU A 324 38.06 3.63 20.26
CA GLU A 324 38.78 4.90 20.42
C GLU A 324 38.04 5.83 21.40
N ASN A 325 38.81 6.63 22.16
CA ASN A 325 38.34 7.73 23.02
C ASN A 325 37.36 7.37 24.16
N MET A 326 37.33 6.11 24.61
CA MET A 326 36.44 5.66 25.68
C MET A 326 37.19 4.84 26.73
N GLU A 327 37.13 5.25 28.01
CA GLU A 327 37.85 4.57 29.11
C GLU A 327 36.93 3.91 30.16
N ASN A 328 35.66 4.32 30.28
CA ASN A 328 34.74 3.80 31.31
C ASN A 328 33.27 3.76 30.82
N ALA A 329 32.89 2.71 30.09
CA ALA A 329 31.51 2.50 29.64
C ALA A 329 31.06 1.05 29.87
N ASP A 330 29.77 0.82 30.11
CA ASP A 330 29.20 -0.52 29.98
C ASP A 330 29.04 -0.84 28.49
N TYR A 331 29.18 -2.09 28.07
CA TYR A 331 29.04 -2.48 26.67
C TYR A 331 28.08 -3.65 26.48
N ARG A 332 27.38 -3.65 25.34
CA ARG A 332 26.54 -4.74 24.85
C ARG A 332 26.87 -5.00 23.39
N ILE A 333 26.93 -6.26 22.99
CA ILE A 333 27.10 -6.70 21.62
C ILE A 333 25.86 -7.49 21.22
N THR A 334 25.23 -7.12 20.11
CA THR A 334 24.11 -7.86 19.52
C THR A 334 24.49 -8.43 18.16
N ASN A 335 23.83 -9.52 17.76
CA ASN A 335 23.90 -10.02 16.39
C ASN A 335 22.95 -9.23 15.46
N SER A 336 22.92 -9.57 14.17
CA SER A 336 22.05 -8.92 13.18
C SER A 336 20.55 -9.08 13.43
N ALA A 337 20.13 -9.96 14.34
CA ALA A 337 18.74 -10.16 14.76
C ALA A 337 18.43 -9.48 16.10
N GLY A 338 19.31 -8.58 16.58
CA GLY A 338 19.11 -7.82 17.83
C GLY A 338 19.37 -8.60 19.12
N LYS A 339 19.70 -9.89 19.06
CA LYS A 339 19.96 -10.70 20.26
C LYS A 339 21.31 -10.34 20.89
N ILE A 340 21.30 -10.02 22.19
CA ILE A 340 22.53 -9.80 22.97
C ILE A 340 23.35 -11.09 23.02
N VAL A 341 24.57 -11.03 22.49
CA VAL A 341 25.53 -12.14 22.45
C VAL A 341 26.65 -11.97 23.47
N LYS A 342 26.90 -10.73 23.92
CA LYS A 342 27.91 -10.43 24.93
C LYS A 342 27.63 -9.09 25.60
N GLU A 343 27.93 -8.97 26.89
CA GLU A 343 27.88 -7.71 27.62
C GLU A 343 28.97 -7.66 28.70
N GLY A 344 29.28 -6.47 29.20
CA GLY A 344 30.24 -6.29 30.29
C GLY A 344 30.58 -4.84 30.51
N LYS A 345 31.65 -4.58 31.28
CA LYS A 345 32.17 -3.25 31.53
C LYS A 345 33.52 -3.05 30.84
N LEU A 346 33.67 -1.93 30.15
CA LEU A 346 34.91 -1.53 29.51
C LEU A 346 35.89 -1.07 30.61
N THR A 347 36.84 -1.94 30.96
CA THR A 347 37.93 -1.62 31.90
C THR A 347 39.24 -1.26 31.19
N SER A 348 39.23 -1.36 29.87
CA SER A 348 40.32 -1.04 28.94
C SER A 348 39.70 -0.83 27.56
N ASN A 349 40.35 -0.09 26.67
CA ASN A 349 39.86 0.19 25.32
C ASN A 349 39.69 -1.07 24.43
N ASN A 350 39.97 -2.28 24.93
CA ASN A 350 39.88 -3.53 24.21
C ASN A 350 38.71 -4.39 24.70
N ILE A 351 37.90 -4.90 23.75
CA ILE A 351 36.84 -5.88 23.99
C ILE A 351 37.21 -7.20 23.29
N GLN A 352 37.21 -8.29 24.04
CA GLN A 352 37.46 -9.64 23.50
C GLN A 352 36.21 -10.16 22.78
N VAL A 353 36.34 -10.62 21.54
CA VAL A 353 35.25 -11.13 20.70
C VAL A 353 35.54 -12.51 20.08
N ASN A 354 36.57 -13.18 20.59
CA ASN A 354 36.98 -14.53 20.18
C ASN A 354 35.90 -15.61 20.34
N ALA A 355 34.98 -15.43 21.31
CA ALA A 355 33.88 -16.37 21.55
C ALA A 355 32.68 -16.18 20.60
N LEU A 356 32.67 -15.12 19.79
CA LEU A 356 31.60 -14.85 18.83
C LEU A 356 31.81 -15.66 17.55
N GLU A 357 30.73 -16.18 16.99
CA GLU A 357 30.74 -16.81 15.67
C GLU A 357 31.01 -15.78 14.57
N ASN A 358 31.37 -16.25 13.38
CA ASN A 358 31.62 -15.37 12.25
C ASN A 358 30.32 -14.71 11.79
N GLY A 359 30.30 -13.40 11.65
CA GLY A 359 29.08 -12.66 11.35
C GLY A 359 29.20 -11.16 11.58
N MET A 360 28.08 -10.48 11.35
CA MET A 360 27.91 -9.05 11.61
C MET A 360 27.36 -8.85 13.02
N TYR A 361 27.93 -7.88 13.72
CA TYR A 361 27.55 -7.53 15.09
C TYR A 361 27.46 -6.01 15.27
N PHE A 362 26.64 -5.60 16.22
CA PHE A 362 26.51 -4.22 16.66
C PHE A 362 27.03 -4.10 18.09
N LEU A 363 27.92 -3.15 18.33
CA LEU A 363 28.44 -2.78 19.65
C LEU A 363 27.72 -1.53 20.13
N TYR A 364 27.19 -1.60 21.35
CA TYR A 364 26.62 -0.47 22.08
C TYR A 364 27.51 -0.20 23.30
N LEU A 365 27.93 1.04 23.51
CA LEU A 365 28.63 1.48 24.72
C LEU A 365 27.76 2.48 25.47
N ILE A 366 27.59 2.30 26.77
CA ILE A 366 26.70 3.08 27.62
C ILE A 366 27.57 3.82 28.65
N GLU A 367 27.59 5.14 28.56
CA GLU A 367 28.29 6.04 29.50
C GLU A 367 27.30 7.05 30.06
N GLY A 368 26.76 6.75 31.25
CA GLY A 368 25.69 7.56 31.84
C GLY A 368 24.41 7.49 31.00
N GLU A 369 24.00 8.64 30.45
CA GLU A 369 22.82 8.78 29.56
C GLU A 369 23.20 8.69 28.06
N ASN A 370 24.50 8.66 27.72
CA ASN A 370 24.96 8.57 26.34
C ASN A 370 25.15 7.10 25.93
N VAL A 371 24.75 6.76 24.70
CA VAL A 371 24.85 5.39 24.20
C VAL A 371 25.55 5.35 22.85
N PHE A 372 26.85 5.12 22.80
CA PHE A 372 27.60 5.07 21.54
C PHE A 372 27.37 3.77 20.76
N THR A 373 27.38 3.81 19.43
CA THR A 373 27.16 2.62 18.59
C THR A 373 28.23 2.41 17.53
N SER A 374 28.53 1.15 17.20
CA SER A 374 29.43 0.78 16.11
C SER A 374 29.10 -0.59 15.51
N GLN A 375 29.22 -0.72 14.20
CA GLN A 375 29.06 -2.01 13.50
C GLN A 375 30.43 -2.64 13.25
N PHE A 376 30.57 -3.94 13.52
CA PHE A 376 31.79 -4.69 13.18
C PHE A 376 31.53 -6.09 12.63
N ILE A 377 32.50 -6.57 11.84
CA ILE A 377 32.47 -7.90 11.23
C ILE A 377 33.48 -8.82 11.93
N LYS A 378 32.99 -9.95 12.46
CA LYS A 378 33.81 -11.03 13.02
C LYS A 378 34.12 -12.06 11.91
N LYS A 379 35.42 -12.29 11.67
CA LYS A 379 35.95 -13.27 10.71
C LYS A 379 36.59 -14.47 11.39
#